data_AF-A0A9D6UZS5-F1
#
_entry.id   AF-A0A9D6UZS5-F1
#
_cell.length_a   1.000
_cell.length_b   1.000
_cell.length_c   1.000
_cell.angle_alpha   90.00
_cell.angle_beta   90.00
_cell.angle_gamma   90.00
#
_symmetry.space_group_name_H-M   'P 1'
#
loop_
_entity.id
_entity.type
_entity.pdbx_description
1 polymer ?
#
loop_
_entity_poly.entity_id
_entity_poly.type
_entity_poly.pdbx_seq_one_letter_code
_entity_poly.pdbx_strand_id
1 'polypeptide(L)'
;LPYVALELGWTVTEMGRQPWIVYGMMKTTDAASTLAGSQVGLSLGAFILVYSFLGVVCFYLISKYARQGPAPYAPKKSEKPVGPESEQYVRPEPEPASAGNN
;
A
#
# COMPACT_ATOMS: atom_id res chain seq x y z
N LEU A 1 3.34 13.78 16.69
CA LEU A 1 3.39 15.17 16.18
C LEU A 1 3.08 15.27 14.68
N PRO A 2 3.74 14.55 13.75
CA PRO A 2 3.51 14.77 12.31
C PRO A 2 2.08 14.47 11.85
N TYR A 3 1.46 13.40 12.39
CA TYR A 3 0.08 13.04 12.07
C TYR A 3 -0.93 14.16 12.41
N VAL A 4 -0.82 14.72 13.62
CA VAL A 4 -1.72 15.79 14.08
C VAL A 4 -1.53 17.07 13.24
N ALA A 5 -0.29 17.41 12.89
CA ALA A 5 -0.03 18.57 12.03
C ALA A 5 -0.64 18.41 10.63
N LEU A 6 -0.63 17.20 10.07
CA LEU A 6 -1.25 16.89 8.79
C LEU A 6 -2.77 17.07 8.84
N GLU A 7 -3.44 16.47 9.83
CA GLU A 7 -4.89 16.56 10.00
C GLU A 7 -5.35 18.02 10.22
N LEU A 8 -4.60 18.77 11.04
CA LEU A 8 -4.88 20.19 11.29
C LEU A 8 -4.64 21.06 10.05
N GLY A 9 -3.59 20.81 9.28
CA GLY A 9 -3.32 21.54 8.03
C GLY A 9 -4.44 21.35 7.00
N TRP A 10 -4.95 20.13 6.87
CA TRP A 10 -6.13 19.84 6.06
C TRP A 10 -7.38 20.55 6.58
N THR A 11 -7.62 20.48 7.90
CA THR A 11 -8.76 21.15 8.54
C THR A 11 -8.76 22.65 8.27
N VAL A 12 -7.61 23.32 8.43
CA VAL A 12 -7.49 24.76 8.15
C VAL A 12 -7.80 25.08 6.69
N THR A 13 -7.32 24.25 5.76
CA THR A 13 -7.55 24.45 4.33
C THR A 13 -9.02 24.28 3.95
N GLU A 14 -9.67 23.24 4.48
CA GLU A 14 -11.09 22.97 4.18
C GLU A 14 -12.04 23.97 4.84
N MET A 15 -11.77 24.33 6.11
CA MET A 15 -12.61 25.30 6.83
C MET A 15 -12.38 26.74 6.33
N GLY A 16 -11.18 27.07 5.87
CA GLY A 16 -10.89 28.39 5.29
C GLY A 16 -11.67 28.68 4.00
N ARG A 17 -12.18 27.64 3.33
CA ARG A 17 -12.98 27.77 2.10
C ARG A 17 -14.50 27.86 2.38
N GLN A 18 -14.97 27.49 3.58
CA GLN A 18 -16.37 27.68 3.97
C GLN A 18 -16.73 29.17 3.92
N PRO A 19 -17.91 29.58 3.39
CA PRO A 19 -19.09 28.77 3.04
C PRO A 19 -19.15 28.35 1.55
N TRP A 20 -18.05 28.44 0.81
CA TRP A 20 -18.03 28.19 -0.63
C TRP A 20 -17.49 26.80 -0.96
N ILE A 21 -18.05 26.14 -1.97
CA ILE A 21 -17.41 24.98 -2.62
C ILE A 21 -16.59 25.49 -3.79
N VAL A 22 -17.23 26.32 -4.63
CA VAL A 22 -16.58 27.09 -5.69
C VAL A 22 -16.90 28.56 -5.46
N TYR A 23 -15.85 29.35 -5.26
CA TYR A 23 -15.96 30.77 -4.95
C TYR A 23 -16.83 31.52 -5.96
N GLY A 24 -17.81 32.27 -5.46
CA GLY A 24 -18.72 33.08 -6.29
C GLY A 24 -19.72 32.28 -7.13
N MET A 25 -19.67 30.94 -7.12
CA MET A 25 -20.55 30.10 -7.94
C MET A 25 -21.49 29.21 -7.11
N MET A 26 -20.97 28.48 -6.10
CA MET A 26 -21.77 27.52 -5.34
C MET A 26 -21.40 27.52 -3.86
N LYS A 27 -22.43 27.66 -3.00
CA LYS A 27 -22.31 27.56 -1.55
C LYS A 27 -22.41 26.11 -1.09
N THR A 28 -21.83 25.83 0.07
CA THR A 28 -21.88 24.50 0.71
C THR A 28 -23.29 24.08 1.09
N THR A 29 -24.15 25.02 1.46
CA THR A 29 -25.57 24.77 1.78
C THR A 29 -26.37 24.27 0.59
N ASP A 30 -26.05 24.76 -0.60
CA ASP A 30 -26.84 24.52 -1.81
C ASP A 30 -26.42 23.21 -2.50
N ALA A 31 -25.27 22.65 -2.11
CA ALA A 31 -24.75 21.40 -2.62
C ALA A 31 -25.19 20.16 -1.82
N ALA A 32 -25.83 20.35 -0.65
CA ALA A 32 -26.30 19.25 0.17
C ALA A 32 -27.55 18.61 -0.43
N SER A 33 -27.54 17.28 -0.61
CA SER A 33 -28.70 16.54 -1.10
C SER A 33 -29.84 16.53 -0.07
N THR A 34 -31.08 16.62 -0.55
CA THR A 34 -32.29 16.56 0.28
C THR A 34 -32.60 15.10 0.69
N LEU A 35 -31.98 14.62 1.78
CA LEU A 35 -32.29 13.32 2.39
C LEU A 35 -32.85 13.49 3.80
N ALA A 36 -33.57 12.48 4.28
CA ALA A 36 -33.99 12.44 5.68
C ALA A 36 -32.76 12.34 6.59
N GLY A 37 -32.70 13.18 7.62
CA GLY A 37 -31.57 13.20 8.56
C GLY A 37 -31.31 11.85 9.24
N SER A 38 -32.34 11.01 9.38
CA SER A 38 -32.21 9.63 9.88
C SER A 38 -31.37 8.73 8.96
N GLN A 39 -31.47 8.89 7.64
CA GLN A 39 -30.68 8.11 6.68
C GLN A 39 -29.20 8.51 6.73
N VAL A 40 -28.94 9.81 6.85
CA VAL A 40 -27.57 10.34 6.98
C VAL A 40 -26.96 9.93 8.31
N GLY A 41 -27.72 10.01 9.41
CA GLY A 41 -27.24 9.58 10.73
C GLY A 41 -26.93 8.09 10.80
N LEU A 42 -27.77 7.25 10.18
CA LEU A 42 -27.55 5.80 10.13
C LEU A 42 -26.30 5.45 9.32
N SER A 43 -26.13 6.03 8.13
CA SER A 43 -24.96 5.74 7.29
C SER A 43 -23.67 6.28 7.92
N LEU A 44 -23.69 7.49 8.49
CA LEU A 44 -22.57 8.06 9.22
C LEU A 44 -22.18 7.19 10.43
N GLY A 45 -23.17 6.74 11.20
CA GLY A 45 -22.94 5.82 12.33
C GLY A 45 -22.32 4.49 11.87
N ALA A 46 -22.81 3.94 10.78
CA ALA A 46 -22.23 2.72 10.18
C ALA A 46 -20.78 2.92 9.74
N PHE A 47 -20.45 4.05 9.08
CA PHE A 47 -19.08 4.36 8.69
C PHE A 47 -18.16 4.56 9.89
N ILE A 48 -18.60 5.30 10.91
CA ILE A 48 -17.84 5.49 12.15
C ILE A 48 -17.53 4.13 12.79
N LEU A 49 -18.52 3.25 12.90
CA LEU A 49 -18.35 1.92 13.50
C LEU A 49 -17.31 1.10 12.72
N VAL A 50 -17.48 1.00 11.40
CA VAL A 50 -16.59 0.19 10.55
C VAL A 50 -15.16 0.72 10.58
N TYR A 51 -14.96 2.03 10.42
CA TYR A 51 -13.61 2.63 10.43
C TYR A 51 -12.98 2.60 11.81
N SER A 52 -13.75 2.77 12.88
CA SER A 52 -13.22 2.62 14.25
C SER A 52 -12.78 1.19 14.52
N PHE A 53 -13.60 0.20 14.13
CA PHE A 53 -13.25 -1.21 14.26
C PHE A 53 -11.97 -1.55 13.49
N LEU A 54 -11.89 -1.12 12.22
CA LEU A 54 -10.70 -1.34 11.41
C LEU A 54 -9.48 -0.64 12.00
N GLY A 55 -9.62 0.60 12.48
CA GLY A 55 -8.56 1.35 13.14
C GLY A 55 -8.02 0.62 14.38
N VAL A 56 -8.89 0.07 15.22
CA VAL A 56 -8.50 -0.72 16.41
C VAL A 56 -7.77 -2.00 16.00
N VAL A 57 -8.27 -2.74 15.01
CA VAL A 57 -7.62 -3.95 14.50
C VAL A 57 -6.24 -3.62 13.93
N CYS A 58 -6.13 -2.61 13.07
CA CYS A 58 -4.86 -2.16 12.50
C CYS A 58 -3.88 -1.74 13.60
N PHE A 59 -4.31 -0.94 14.56
CA PHE A 59 -3.47 -0.52 15.68
C PHE A 59 -2.99 -1.71 16.52
N TYR A 60 -3.88 -2.67 16.79
CA TYR A 60 -3.53 -3.91 17.49
C TYR A 60 -2.51 -4.74 16.72
N LEU A 61 -2.72 -4.95 15.40
CA LEU A 61 -1.79 -5.71 14.57
C LEU A 61 -0.43 -5.02 14.49
N ILE A 62 -0.40 -3.71 14.21
CA ILE A 62 0.85 -2.94 14.18
C ILE A 62 1.57 -3.04 15.52
N SER A 63 0.87 -2.85 16.64
CA SER A 63 1.47 -2.95 17.98
C SER A 63 2.00 -4.36 18.26
N LYS A 64 1.26 -5.40 17.89
CA LYS A 64 1.66 -6.80 18.07
C LYS A 64 2.92 -7.13 17.27
N TYR A 65 2.94 -6.81 15.97
CA TYR A 65 4.04 -7.16 15.08
C TYR A 65 5.25 -6.24 15.23
N ALA A 66 5.05 -4.96 15.51
CA ALA A 66 6.15 -4.03 15.80
C ALA A 66 6.96 -4.47 17.03
N ARG A 67 6.31 -5.15 17.99
CA ARG A 67 6.96 -5.66 19.21
C ARG A 67 7.61 -7.03 19.05
N GLN A 68 7.28 -7.80 18.00
CA GLN A 68 7.85 -9.13 17.77
C GLN A 68 9.31 -9.07 17.28
N GLY A 69 9.78 -7.92 16.78
CA GLY A 69 11.12 -7.77 16.22
C GLY A 69 11.28 -8.55 14.90
N PRO A 70 12.32 -8.26 14.10
CA PRO A 70 12.59 -9.02 12.89
C PRO A 70 12.94 -10.47 13.23
N ALA A 71 12.30 -11.43 12.54
CA ALA A 71 12.71 -12.82 12.62
C ALA A 71 14.18 -12.96 12.18
N PRO A 72 14.97 -13.87 12.78
CA PRO A 72 16.33 -14.12 12.35
C PRO A 72 16.36 -14.38 10.84
N TYR A 73 17.19 -13.62 10.13
CA TYR A 73 17.39 -13.82 8.70
C TYR A 73 18.04 -15.19 8.49
N ALA A 74 17.25 -16.17 8.09
CA ALA A 74 17.76 -17.40 7.51
C ALA A 74 17.95 -17.14 6.00
N PRO A 75 19.17 -17.15 5.46
CA PRO A 75 19.34 -17.07 4.02
C PRO A 75 18.58 -18.24 3.41
N LYS A 76 17.61 -17.94 2.53
CA LYS A 76 16.97 -18.97 1.71
C LYS A 76 18.10 -19.67 0.96
N LYS A 77 18.32 -20.97 1.24
CA LYS A 77 19.19 -21.79 0.37
C LYS A 77 18.65 -21.60 -1.03
N SER A 78 19.47 -21.04 -1.92
CA SER A 78 19.16 -20.93 -3.33
C SER A 78 18.78 -22.33 -3.81
N GLU A 79 17.49 -22.52 -4.07
CA GLU A 79 17.03 -23.71 -4.75
C GLU A 79 17.65 -23.62 -6.14
N LYS A 80 18.68 -24.44 -6.36
CA LYS A 80 19.32 -24.56 -7.68
C LYS A 80 18.19 -24.81 -8.68
N PRO A 81 18.13 -24.09 -9.81
CA PRO A 81 17.06 -24.31 -10.77
C PRO A 81 17.14 -25.77 -11.25
N VAL A 82 16.15 -26.58 -10.83
CA VAL A 82 15.87 -27.88 -11.45
C VAL A 82 15.11 -27.58 -12.73
N GLY A 83 15.87 -27.27 -13.77
CA GLY A 83 15.42 -27.30 -15.16
C GLY A 83 16.04 -28.52 -15.87
N PRO A 84 15.43 -29.04 -16.93
CA PRO A 84 15.83 -30.30 -17.60
C PRO A 84 17.16 -30.22 -18.38
N GLU A 85 18.00 -29.21 -18.12
CA GLU A 85 19.16 -28.84 -18.94
C GLU A 85 20.51 -29.29 -18.33
N SER A 86 20.50 -30.12 -17.28
CA SER A 86 21.74 -30.67 -16.71
C SER A 86 22.32 -31.87 -17.50
N GLU A 87 21.72 -32.26 -18.62
CA GLU A 87 22.10 -33.46 -19.39
C GLU A 87 22.71 -33.21 -20.78
N GLN A 88 22.97 -31.96 -21.20
CA GLN A 88 23.50 -31.75 -22.56
C GLN A 88 24.52 -30.62 -22.68
N TYR A 89 25.69 -30.79 -22.05
CA TYR A 89 26.92 -30.15 -22.52
C TYR A 89 28.02 -31.20 -22.68
N VAL A 90 27.98 -31.91 -23.80
CA VAL A 90 29.17 -32.61 -24.31
C VAL A 90 30.07 -31.53 -24.88
N ARG A 91 31.14 -31.18 -24.16
CA ARG A 91 32.20 -30.32 -24.69
C ARG A 91 32.70 -30.97 -25.98
N PRO A 92 32.65 -30.31 -27.16
CA PRO A 92 33.31 -30.85 -28.33
C PRO A 92 34.81 -30.96 -28.04
N GLU A 93 35.39 -32.13 -28.30
CA GLU A 93 36.84 -32.33 -28.23
C GLU A 93 37.52 -31.26 -29.10
N PRO A 94 38.63 -30.64 -28.66
CA PRO A 94 39.36 -29.73 -29.54
C PRO A 94 39.79 -30.50 -30.79
N GLU A 95 39.34 -30.05 -31.95
CA GLU A 95 39.74 -30.58 -33.25
C GLU A 95 41.28 -30.64 -33.30
N PRO A 96 41.91 -31.75 -33.72
CA PRO A 96 43.36 -31.83 -33.77
C PRO A 96 43.85 -30.72 -34.69
N ALA A 97 44.66 -29.81 -34.14
CA ALA A 97 45.23 -28.68 -34.85
C ALA A 97 45.80 -29.16 -36.19
N SER A 98 45.10 -28.80 -37.27
CA SER A 98 45.58 -29.03 -38.63
C SER A 98 46.95 -28.36 -38.73
N ALA A 99 47.99 -29.19 -38.80
CA ALA A 99 49.37 -28.76 -38.96
C ALA A 99 49.53 -28.17 -40.37
N GLY A 100 49.11 -26.91 -40.51
CA GLY A 100 49.36 -26.08 -41.68
C GLY A 100 50.77 -25.51 -41.60
N ASN A 101 51.65 -26.16 -42.33
CA ASN A 101 52.98 -25.70 -42.72
C ASN A 101 52.92 -24.35 -43.45
N ASN A 102 53.79 -23.41 -43.07
CA ASN A 102 54.50 -22.42 -43.91
C ASN A 102 55.41 -21.57 -43.02
#